data_AF-A0A4Q8TDY7-F1
#
_entry.id   AF-A0A4Q8TDY7-F1
#
_cell.length_a   1.000
_cell.length_b   1.000
_cell.length_c   1.000
_cell.angle_alpha   90.00
_cell.angle_beta   90.00
_cell.angle_gamma   90.00
#
_symmetry.space_group_name_H-M   'P 1'
#
loop_
_entity.id
_entity.type
_entity.pdbx_description
1 polymer ?
#
loop_
_entity_poly.entity_id
_entity_poly.type
_entity_poly.pdbx_seq_one_letter_code
_entity_poly.pdbx_strand_id
1 'polypeptide(L)'
;MTEQTPKADAASTTQPFTDAELATALKVLSVVHELDSDDERHVAVRRATSNMFKAAKRFRKSQKRAEISAADRALIERTATGSPQRLDDETLGLDLIASTDGDTAGEFRRPRGCYICKRRYTTVDAFHHYLCPDCAAAGRERRDARADLSGKRALLTGGRAKIGMHIALRLLRDGAHTTITTRFPKDAARRFAAIEDSNQWLHRLRIVGIDLRDPAQVISLADRVAAEGPLDILINNAAQTVRRTSNSYQHLIESEQQPLATELLASHGGPELWGEANPPAEHPKALASAFRLEDSALLAPEPLGSYDAQRLAELAMKAGSASLERITAGTAIDAGGLVPDVVTENSWTQILGNVDALEMLEVQLCNVTAPFLLASRLRPTLAASGARRKYIVNVSAMEGQFSRRYKGAGHPHTNMAKASLNMLTRTSAEEMLNTEGILMSAVDTGWITDERPHDSKVRMVAEGWHAPLDLIDGAARVYQPIVDGERGIDLYGCFLKDYEPSPW
;
A
#
# COMPACT_ATOMS: atom_id res chain seq x y z
N MET A 1 -16.86 -1.26 19.30
CA MET A 1 -18.16 -0.71 18.87
C MET A 1 -18.92 -1.86 18.28
N THR A 2 -19.95 -2.33 18.99
CA THR A 2 -20.74 -3.51 18.66
C THR A 2 -21.49 -3.32 17.35
N GLU A 3 -21.11 -4.11 16.34
CA GLU A 3 -21.79 -4.21 15.05
C GLU A 3 -23.16 -4.84 15.24
N GLN A 4 -24.20 -4.10 14.90
CA GLN A 4 -25.52 -4.66 14.65
C GLN A 4 -25.49 -5.26 13.24
N THR A 5 -25.59 -6.59 13.17
CA THR A 5 -25.83 -7.37 11.96
C THR A 5 -27.02 -6.78 11.18
N PRO A 6 -26.96 -6.66 9.84
CA PRO A 6 -28.13 -6.30 9.06
C PRO A 6 -29.16 -7.41 9.22
N LYS A 7 -30.26 -7.11 9.91
CA LYS A 7 -31.42 -7.98 9.94
C LYS A 7 -31.86 -8.20 8.50
N ALA A 8 -31.92 -9.47 8.09
CA ALA A 8 -32.60 -9.89 6.88
C ALA A 8 -33.95 -9.18 6.77
N ASP A 9 -34.27 -8.65 5.59
CA ASP A 9 -35.57 -8.10 5.25
C ASP A 9 -36.63 -9.18 5.49
N ALA A 10 -37.19 -9.19 6.70
CA ALA A 10 -38.49 -9.77 6.94
C ALA A 10 -39.43 -9.05 5.99
N ALA A 11 -39.99 -9.77 5.02
CA ALA A 11 -41.05 -9.29 4.16
C ALA A 11 -42.06 -8.52 5.04
N SER A 12 -42.08 -7.20 4.89
CA SER A 12 -42.98 -6.33 5.63
C SER A 12 -44.39 -6.61 5.13
N THR A 13 -45.08 -7.52 5.80
CA THR A 13 -46.53 -7.68 5.72
C THR A 13 -47.21 -6.48 6.41
N THR A 14 -46.94 -5.27 5.92
CA THR A 14 -47.73 -4.09 6.25
C THR A 14 -48.84 -4.00 5.23
N GLN A 15 -50.01 -4.56 5.54
CA GLN A 15 -51.24 -4.11 4.91
C GLN A 15 -51.36 -2.59 5.16
N PRO A 16 -51.63 -1.76 4.14
CA PRO A 16 -51.95 -0.37 4.36
C PRO A 16 -53.22 -0.28 5.22
N PHE A 17 -53.24 0.66 6.17
CA PHE A 17 -54.44 0.95 6.95
C PHE A 17 -55.59 1.39 6.02
N THR A 18 -56.81 0.99 6.36
CA THR A 18 -58.02 1.35 5.62
C THR A 18 -58.39 2.83 5.85
N ASP A 19 -59.20 3.41 4.97
CA ASP A 19 -59.69 4.79 5.13
C ASP A 19 -60.48 4.99 6.43
N ALA A 20 -61.20 3.96 6.88
CA ALA A 20 -61.94 3.97 8.14
C ALA A 20 -61.01 4.01 9.37
N GLU A 21 -59.90 3.26 9.33
CA GLU A 21 -58.88 3.27 10.39
C GLU A 21 -58.13 4.61 10.43
N LEU A 22 -57.82 5.20 9.27
CA LEU A 22 -57.22 6.53 9.18
C LEU A 22 -58.15 7.61 9.76
N ALA A 23 -59.43 7.60 9.37
CA ALA A 23 -60.42 8.55 9.90
C ALA A 23 -60.55 8.44 11.42
N THR A 24 -60.55 7.21 11.95
CA THR A 24 -60.58 6.95 13.39
C THR A 24 -59.32 7.49 14.09
N ALA A 25 -58.14 7.24 13.54
CA ALA A 25 -56.88 7.74 14.09
C ALA A 25 -56.82 9.27 14.12
N LEU A 26 -57.23 9.94 13.03
CA LEU A 26 -57.28 11.39 12.94
C LEU A 26 -58.28 11.99 13.94
N LYS A 27 -59.45 11.37 14.12
CA LYS A 27 -60.43 11.77 15.14
C LYS A 27 -59.82 11.71 16.53
N VAL A 28 -59.16 10.61 16.91
CA VAL A 28 -58.50 10.47 18.21
C VAL A 28 -57.40 11.53 18.40
N LEU A 29 -56.55 11.75 17.40
CA LEU A 29 -55.50 12.77 17.45
C LEU A 29 -56.06 14.20 17.59
N SER A 30 -57.26 14.47 17.07
CA SER A 30 -57.89 15.79 17.18
C SER A 30 -58.35 16.14 18.60
N VAL A 31 -58.70 15.16 19.44
CA VAL A 31 -59.27 15.39 20.78
C VAL A 31 -58.34 15.00 21.92
N VAL A 32 -57.26 14.24 21.66
CA VAL A 32 -56.38 13.72 22.72
C VAL A 32 -55.72 14.80 23.57
N HIS A 33 -55.52 15.99 23.01
CA HIS A 33 -54.92 17.14 23.69
C HIS A 33 -55.83 17.79 24.75
N GLU A 34 -57.13 17.42 24.77
CA GLU A 34 -58.11 17.85 25.76
C GLU A 34 -58.09 16.96 27.03
N LEU A 35 -57.39 15.82 27.00
CA LEU A 35 -57.19 14.93 28.14
C LEU A 35 -56.07 15.43 29.04
N ASP A 36 -56.16 15.16 30.35
CA ASP A 36 -55.08 15.45 31.30
C ASP A 36 -53.77 14.75 30.91
N SER A 37 -52.63 15.38 31.23
CA SER A 37 -51.30 14.90 30.82
C SER A 37 -50.95 13.50 31.33
N ASP A 38 -51.63 13.08 32.39
CA ASP A 38 -51.39 11.90 33.20
C ASP A 38 -52.33 10.75 32.80
N ASP A 39 -53.37 11.04 32.00
CA ASP A 39 -54.33 10.07 31.50
C ASP A 39 -53.62 8.99 30.67
N GLU A 40 -53.93 7.73 30.94
CA GLU A 40 -53.28 6.58 30.29
C GLU A 40 -53.42 6.62 28.76
N ARG A 41 -54.55 7.14 28.24
CA ARG A 41 -54.81 7.27 26.79
C ARG A 41 -53.96 8.38 26.19
N HIS A 42 -53.84 9.52 26.88
CA HIS A 42 -52.94 10.61 26.48
C HIS A 42 -51.47 10.14 26.47
N VAL A 43 -51.03 9.42 27.52
CA VAL A 43 -49.69 8.85 27.59
C VAL A 43 -49.42 7.83 26.48
N ALA A 44 -50.39 6.95 26.18
CA ALA A 44 -50.27 5.96 25.12
C ALA A 44 -50.11 6.61 23.73
N VAL A 45 -50.97 7.57 23.39
CA VAL A 45 -50.90 8.31 22.12
C VAL A 45 -49.61 9.15 22.03
N ARG A 46 -49.20 9.82 23.12
CA ARG A 46 -47.94 10.57 23.18
C ARG A 46 -46.72 9.69 22.94
N ARG A 47 -46.68 8.48 23.52
CA ARG A 47 -45.58 7.52 23.29
C ARG A 47 -45.56 7.01 21.85
N ALA A 48 -46.72 6.66 21.29
CA ALA A 48 -46.86 6.19 19.91
C ALA A 48 -46.45 7.28 18.89
N THR A 49 -46.95 8.50 19.05
CA THR A 49 -46.62 9.65 18.19
C THR A 49 -45.15 10.08 18.34
N SER A 50 -44.58 10.01 19.55
CA SER A 50 -43.14 10.26 19.77
C SER A 50 -42.26 9.27 19.01
N ASN A 51 -42.64 7.99 18.95
CA ASN A 51 -41.91 6.98 18.19
C ASN A 51 -41.98 7.25 16.68
N MET A 52 -43.17 7.59 16.18
CA MET A 52 -43.38 8.01 14.77
C MET A 52 -42.55 9.26 14.43
N PHE A 53 -42.58 10.30 15.27
CA PHE A 53 -41.81 11.52 15.07
C PHE A 53 -40.30 11.25 15.08
N LYS A 54 -39.80 10.43 16.03
CA LYS A 54 -38.39 10.01 16.08
C LYS A 54 -38.01 9.19 14.83
N ALA A 55 -38.90 8.33 14.33
CA ALA A 55 -38.70 7.58 13.09
C ALA A 55 -38.63 8.52 11.87
N ALA A 56 -39.58 9.44 11.71
CA ALA A 56 -39.57 10.43 10.63
C ALA A 56 -38.33 11.34 10.67
N LYS A 57 -37.92 11.80 11.85
CA LYS A 57 -36.68 12.58 12.04
C LYS A 57 -35.44 11.77 11.65
N ARG A 58 -35.38 10.49 12.03
CA ARG A 58 -34.30 9.57 11.63
C ARG A 58 -34.27 9.37 10.12
N PHE A 59 -35.43 9.16 9.50
CA PHE A 59 -35.57 8.98 8.06
C PHE A 59 -35.10 10.22 7.28
N ARG A 60 -35.59 11.42 7.62
CA ARG A 60 -35.15 12.69 7.00
C ARG A 60 -33.64 12.92 7.17
N LYS A 61 -33.10 12.61 8.36
CA LYS A 61 -31.65 12.70 8.62
C LYS A 61 -30.87 11.69 7.77
N SER A 62 -31.41 10.51 7.54
CA SER A 62 -30.84 9.48 6.67
C SER A 62 -30.82 9.94 5.21
N GLN A 63 -31.96 10.41 4.68
CA GLN A 63 -32.05 10.93 3.30
C GLN A 63 -31.06 12.08 3.07
N LYS A 64 -31.04 13.09 3.95
CA LYS A 64 -30.07 14.20 3.84
C LYS A 64 -28.61 13.73 3.90
N ARG A 65 -28.31 12.66 4.66
CA ARG A 65 -26.96 12.07 4.70
C ARG A 65 -26.64 11.34 3.39
N ALA A 66 -27.58 10.59 2.85
CA ALA A 66 -27.43 9.89 1.57
C ALA A 66 -27.20 10.87 0.42
N GLU A 67 -27.96 11.96 0.35
CA GLU A 67 -27.79 13.01 -0.68
C GLU A 67 -26.40 13.67 -0.61
N ILE A 68 -25.91 13.96 0.59
CA ILE A 68 -24.56 14.52 0.78
C ILE A 68 -23.50 13.50 0.39
N SER A 69 -23.67 12.24 0.80
CA SER A 69 -22.72 11.17 0.48
C SER A 69 -22.66 10.90 -1.03
N ALA A 70 -23.80 10.94 -1.72
CA ALA A 70 -23.87 10.75 -3.17
C ALA A 70 -23.20 11.91 -3.93
N ALA A 71 -23.42 13.15 -3.49
CA ALA A 71 -22.77 14.31 -4.09
C ALA A 71 -21.25 14.32 -3.86
N ASP A 72 -20.81 13.97 -2.65
CA ASP A 72 -19.39 13.86 -2.33
C ASP A 72 -18.74 12.72 -3.12
N ARG A 73 -19.42 11.58 -3.30
CA ARG A 73 -18.92 10.47 -4.13
C ARG A 73 -18.75 10.90 -5.58
N ALA A 74 -19.78 11.50 -6.20
CA ALA A 74 -19.70 11.99 -7.57
C ALA A 74 -18.58 13.04 -7.76
N LEU A 75 -18.24 13.80 -6.72
CA LEU A 75 -17.11 14.73 -6.74
C LEU A 75 -15.77 14.02 -6.67
N ILE A 76 -15.62 13.01 -5.80
CA ILE A 76 -14.41 12.19 -5.67
C ILE A 76 -14.12 11.43 -6.96
N GLU A 77 -15.14 10.84 -7.58
CA GLU A 77 -15.01 10.06 -8.82
C GLU A 77 -14.51 10.89 -10.02
N ARG A 78 -14.58 12.23 -9.95
CA ARG A 78 -14.03 13.13 -10.96
C ARG A 78 -12.54 13.39 -10.79
N THR A 79 -11.98 13.19 -9.60
CA THR A 79 -10.56 13.43 -9.38
C THR A 79 -9.74 12.25 -9.91
N ALA A 80 -8.49 12.51 -10.23
CA ALA A 80 -7.61 11.47 -10.78
C ALA A 80 -7.46 10.27 -9.82
N THR A 81 -7.10 10.53 -8.55
CA THR A 81 -6.93 9.49 -7.52
C THR A 81 -8.24 8.88 -7.00
N GLY A 82 -9.40 9.52 -7.24
CA GLY A 82 -10.71 9.04 -6.81
C GLY A 82 -11.51 8.35 -7.92
N SER A 83 -10.94 8.22 -9.12
CA SER A 83 -11.56 7.61 -10.28
C SER A 83 -12.02 6.16 -9.98
N PRO A 84 -13.27 5.78 -10.34
CA PRO A 84 -13.75 4.40 -10.20
C PRO A 84 -12.94 3.37 -10.98
N GLN A 85 -12.21 3.82 -12.01
CA GLN A 85 -11.38 2.96 -12.85
C GLN A 85 -9.99 2.74 -12.24
N ARG A 86 -9.63 3.47 -11.18
CA ARG A 86 -8.35 3.29 -10.48
C ARG A 86 -8.39 2.05 -9.59
N LEU A 87 -7.42 1.17 -9.76
CA LEU A 87 -7.07 0.18 -8.74
C LEU A 87 -5.86 0.68 -7.96
N ASP A 88 -5.96 0.69 -6.63
CA ASP A 88 -5.01 1.38 -5.74
C ASP A 88 -3.56 0.94 -5.90
N ASP A 89 -3.34 -0.33 -6.24
CA ASP A 89 -2.00 -0.92 -6.29
C ASP A 89 -1.41 -1.10 -7.70
N GLU A 90 -2.06 -0.65 -8.79
CA GLU A 90 -1.61 -0.82 -10.19
C GLU A 90 -0.25 -0.17 -10.55
N THR A 91 0.63 -0.92 -11.23
CA THR A 91 2.00 -0.47 -11.59
C THR A 91 2.04 0.48 -12.80
N LEU A 92 1.29 0.19 -13.86
CA LEU A 92 1.01 1.10 -14.96
C LEU A 92 -0.52 1.22 -15.04
N GLY A 93 -1.06 2.01 -14.11
CA GLY A 93 -2.47 2.37 -14.12
C GLY A 93 -2.82 3.22 -15.33
N LEU A 94 -4.09 3.63 -15.43
CA LEU A 94 -4.47 4.70 -16.36
C LEU A 94 -3.68 5.96 -16.00
N ASP A 95 -3.26 6.74 -17.00
CA ASP A 95 -2.75 8.09 -16.72
C ASP A 95 -3.80 8.80 -15.87
N LEU A 96 -3.39 9.12 -14.64
CA LEU A 96 -4.24 9.78 -13.67
C LEU A 96 -4.40 11.23 -14.10
N ILE A 97 -5.28 11.46 -15.07
CA ILE A 97 -5.63 12.76 -15.59
C ILE A 97 -6.95 13.14 -14.91
N ALA A 98 -6.99 14.34 -14.34
CA ALA A 98 -8.24 14.86 -13.82
C ALA A 98 -9.27 14.93 -14.95
N SER A 99 -10.51 14.52 -14.68
CA SER A 99 -11.61 14.64 -15.66
C SER A 99 -12.09 16.09 -15.87
N THR A 100 -11.39 17.06 -15.27
CA THR A 100 -11.75 18.47 -15.21
C THR A 100 -10.65 19.34 -15.79
N ASP A 101 -11.01 20.31 -16.64
CA ASP A 101 -10.08 21.25 -17.30
C ASP A 101 -9.44 22.30 -16.36
N GLY A 102 -9.61 22.18 -15.03
CA GLY A 102 -9.09 23.13 -14.03
C GLY A 102 -8.53 22.45 -12.78
N ASP A 103 -7.91 23.24 -11.89
CA ASP A 103 -7.17 22.76 -10.71
C ASP A 103 -8.05 22.12 -9.61
N THR A 104 -9.37 22.29 -9.70
CA THR A 104 -10.32 21.80 -8.69
C THR A 104 -11.45 20.99 -9.31
N ALA A 105 -11.82 19.88 -8.68
CA ALA A 105 -12.96 19.07 -9.08
C ALA A 105 -14.32 19.64 -8.61
N GLY A 106 -14.31 20.55 -7.62
CA GLY A 106 -15.51 21.19 -7.06
C GLY A 106 -15.46 21.35 -5.53
N GLU A 107 -16.61 21.48 -4.88
CA GLU A 107 -16.69 21.68 -3.42
C GLU A 107 -17.54 20.62 -2.71
N PHE A 108 -17.01 20.07 -1.61
CA PHE A 108 -17.79 19.24 -0.69
C PHE A 108 -18.90 20.05 -0.03
N ARG A 109 -20.08 19.45 0.10
CA ARG A 109 -21.22 20.06 0.81
C ARG A 109 -20.98 20.20 2.32
N ARG A 110 -20.01 19.45 2.85
CA ARG A 110 -19.57 19.54 4.25
C ARG A 110 -18.05 19.49 4.31
N PRO A 111 -17.41 20.32 5.15
CA PRO A 111 -15.96 20.28 5.28
C PRO A 111 -15.45 18.90 5.69
N ARG A 112 -14.46 18.38 4.97
CA ARG A 112 -13.77 17.10 5.21
C ARG A 112 -12.36 17.37 5.75
N GLY A 113 -11.78 16.41 6.48
CA GLY A 113 -10.41 16.54 6.98
C GLY A 113 -9.40 16.15 5.92
N CYS A 114 -8.35 16.97 5.72
CA CYS A 114 -7.23 16.63 4.84
C CYS A 114 -6.49 15.39 5.38
N TYR A 115 -6.10 14.47 4.50
CA TYR A 115 -5.34 13.28 4.88
C TYR A 115 -3.97 13.64 5.48
N ILE A 116 -3.30 14.70 5.02
CA ILE A 116 -1.99 15.13 5.56
C ILE A 116 -2.19 16.03 6.79
N CYS A 117 -2.56 17.31 6.59
CA CYS A 117 -2.56 18.31 7.67
C CYS A 117 -3.76 18.24 8.62
N LYS A 118 -4.73 17.36 8.38
CA LYS A 118 -5.97 17.17 9.16
C LYS A 118 -6.91 18.39 9.24
N ARG A 119 -6.54 19.55 8.65
CA ARG A 119 -7.41 20.73 8.54
C ARG A 119 -8.67 20.42 7.76
N ARG A 120 -9.77 21.09 8.12
CA ARG A 120 -11.05 20.93 7.43
C ARG A 120 -11.08 21.81 6.17
N TYR A 121 -11.52 21.25 5.06
CA TYR A 121 -11.59 21.95 3.76
C TYR A 121 -12.84 21.51 2.98
N THR A 122 -13.27 22.32 2.03
CA THR A 122 -14.40 22.04 1.13
C THR A 122 -13.96 21.93 -0.32
N THR A 123 -13.00 22.73 -0.77
CA THR A 123 -12.49 22.73 -2.14
C THR A 123 -11.67 21.48 -2.45
N VAL A 124 -12.12 20.69 -3.43
CA VAL A 124 -11.51 19.42 -3.81
C VAL A 124 -10.55 19.63 -4.97
N ASP A 125 -9.31 19.20 -4.79
CA ASP A 125 -8.28 19.23 -5.82
C ASP A 125 -8.64 18.29 -6.99
N ALA A 126 -8.25 18.67 -8.21
CA ALA A 126 -8.54 17.89 -9.41
C ALA A 126 -7.80 16.54 -9.47
N PHE A 127 -6.65 16.42 -8.81
CA PHE A 127 -5.85 15.20 -8.77
C PHE A 127 -6.13 14.39 -7.50
N HIS A 128 -5.97 14.98 -6.31
CA HIS A 128 -6.03 14.30 -5.01
C HIS A 128 -7.39 14.45 -4.31
N HIS A 129 -8.18 13.36 -4.22
CA HIS A 129 -9.53 13.39 -3.62
C HIS A 129 -9.59 13.58 -2.10
N TYR A 130 -8.49 13.34 -1.38
CA TYR A 130 -8.43 13.43 0.09
C TYR A 130 -7.45 14.47 0.63
N LEU A 131 -6.90 15.34 -0.22
CA LEU A 131 -5.99 16.41 0.19
C LEU A 131 -6.64 17.79 0.03
N CYS A 132 -6.38 18.69 0.98
CA CYS A 132 -6.70 20.10 0.77
C CYS A 132 -5.80 20.69 -0.31
N PRO A 133 -6.18 21.80 -0.97
CA PRO A 133 -5.43 22.37 -2.09
C PRO A 133 -3.93 22.58 -1.80
N ASP A 134 -3.57 23.16 -0.65
CA ASP A 134 -2.16 23.37 -0.26
C ASP A 134 -1.35 22.06 -0.21
N CYS A 135 -1.94 21.02 0.40
CA CYS A 135 -1.27 19.72 0.55
C CYS A 135 -1.20 18.96 -0.79
N ALA A 136 -2.21 19.11 -1.66
CA ALA A 136 -2.20 18.51 -2.98
C ALA A 136 -1.13 19.16 -3.88
N ALA A 137 -1.04 20.50 -3.86
CA ALA A 137 -0.01 21.24 -4.60
C ALA A 137 1.40 20.87 -4.12
N ALA A 138 1.66 20.90 -2.81
CA ALA A 138 2.94 20.49 -2.24
C ALA A 138 3.25 19.01 -2.53
N GLY A 139 2.23 18.15 -2.49
CA GLY A 139 2.33 16.74 -2.85
C GLY A 139 2.77 16.55 -4.30
N ARG A 140 2.17 17.25 -5.26
CA ARG A 140 2.55 17.22 -6.69
C ARG A 140 3.96 17.73 -6.93
N GLU A 141 4.36 18.82 -6.29
CA GLU A 141 5.73 19.33 -6.40
C GLU A 141 6.76 18.27 -5.97
N ARG A 142 6.52 17.59 -4.84
CA ARG A 142 7.36 16.51 -4.33
C ARG A 142 7.26 15.24 -5.19
N ARG A 143 6.09 14.96 -5.76
CA ARG A 143 5.83 13.85 -6.68
C ARG A 143 6.76 13.94 -7.89
N ASP A 144 6.98 15.12 -8.43
CA ASP A 144 7.78 15.29 -9.65
C ASP A 144 9.23 15.70 -9.36
N ALA A 145 9.61 15.81 -8.09
CA ALA A 145 10.96 16.20 -7.69
C ALA A 145 12.01 15.18 -8.14
N ARG A 146 13.13 15.70 -8.66
CA ARG A 146 14.27 14.95 -9.22
C ARG A 146 15.59 15.40 -8.59
N ALA A 147 16.61 14.57 -8.70
CA ALA A 147 17.99 14.88 -8.37
C ALA A 147 18.93 14.37 -9.47
N ASP A 148 20.12 14.96 -9.63
CA ASP A 148 21.15 14.38 -10.50
C ASP A 148 21.93 13.32 -9.71
N LEU A 149 21.75 12.06 -10.09
CA LEU A 149 22.44 10.91 -9.52
C LEU A 149 23.42 10.28 -10.51
N SER A 150 23.83 11.02 -11.55
CA SER A 150 24.81 10.56 -12.53
C SER A 150 26.09 10.08 -11.86
N GLY A 151 26.51 8.86 -12.18
CA GLY A 151 27.70 8.23 -11.63
C GLY A 151 27.53 7.60 -10.24
N LYS A 152 26.35 7.72 -9.61
CA LYS A 152 26.06 7.08 -8.32
C LYS A 152 25.58 5.64 -8.50
N ARG A 153 25.90 4.79 -7.52
CA ARG A 153 25.45 3.40 -7.43
C ARG A 153 24.40 3.26 -6.32
N ALA A 154 23.27 2.66 -6.66
CA ALA A 154 22.16 2.42 -5.75
C ALA A 154 21.84 0.93 -5.61
N LEU A 155 21.58 0.47 -4.39
CA LEU A 155 20.99 -0.83 -4.09
C LEU A 155 19.58 -0.62 -3.52
N LEU A 156 18.58 -1.17 -4.20
CA LEU A 156 17.18 -1.08 -3.83
C LEU A 156 16.61 -2.49 -3.62
N THR A 157 16.15 -2.79 -2.41
CA THR A 157 15.50 -4.08 -2.17
C THR A 157 14.05 -4.09 -2.64
N GLY A 158 13.61 -5.16 -3.30
CA GLY A 158 12.22 -5.32 -3.74
C GLY A 158 11.80 -4.35 -4.86
N GLY A 159 12.65 -4.18 -5.89
CA GLY A 159 12.43 -3.20 -6.96
C GLY A 159 11.56 -3.66 -8.14
N ARG A 160 11.06 -4.90 -8.15
CA ARG A 160 10.34 -5.48 -9.30
C ARG A 160 8.98 -4.84 -9.60
N ALA A 161 8.23 -4.45 -8.57
CA ALA A 161 6.82 -4.07 -8.71
C ALA A 161 6.40 -3.06 -7.62
N LYS A 162 5.18 -2.54 -7.75
CA LYS A 162 4.56 -1.57 -6.83
C LYS A 162 5.50 -0.37 -6.58
N ILE A 163 5.55 0.15 -5.35
CA ILE A 163 6.41 1.30 -4.97
C ILE A 163 7.87 1.10 -5.39
N GLY A 164 8.41 -0.11 -5.18
CA GLY A 164 9.81 -0.43 -5.48
C GLY A 164 10.15 -0.20 -6.95
N MET A 165 9.25 -0.52 -7.87
CA MET A 165 9.46 -0.24 -9.29
C MET A 165 9.51 1.26 -9.57
N HIS A 166 8.62 2.06 -8.97
CA HIS A 166 8.65 3.51 -9.15
C HIS A 166 9.88 4.18 -8.50
N ILE A 167 10.40 3.65 -7.39
CA ILE A 167 11.68 4.10 -6.83
C ILE A 167 12.83 3.76 -7.79
N ALA A 168 12.86 2.55 -8.35
CA ALA A 168 13.87 2.14 -9.32
C ALA A 168 13.85 3.05 -10.57
N LEU A 169 12.66 3.33 -11.10
CA LEU A 169 12.50 4.24 -12.25
C LEU A 169 13.02 5.64 -11.94
N ARG A 170 12.79 6.17 -10.73
CA ARG A 170 13.36 7.46 -10.32
C ARG A 170 14.88 7.44 -10.31
N LEU A 171 15.48 6.45 -9.65
CA LEU A 171 16.95 6.29 -9.60
C LEU A 171 17.56 6.19 -11.01
N LEU A 172 16.97 5.35 -11.87
CA LEU A 172 17.42 5.12 -13.24
C LEU A 172 17.28 6.36 -14.13
N ARG A 173 16.15 7.06 -14.05
CA ARG A 173 15.91 8.29 -14.81
C ARG A 173 16.71 9.48 -14.29
N ASP A 174 17.16 9.44 -13.03
CA ASP A 174 18.04 10.45 -12.41
C ASP A 174 19.53 10.16 -12.64
N GLY A 175 19.88 9.05 -13.29
CA GLY A 175 21.26 8.81 -13.72
C GLY A 175 22.00 7.70 -12.98
N ALA A 176 21.41 7.14 -11.92
CA ALA A 176 22.08 6.16 -11.07
C ALA A 176 22.21 4.79 -11.75
N HIS A 177 23.33 4.12 -11.50
CA HIS A 177 23.46 2.68 -11.74
C HIS A 177 22.73 1.93 -10.63
N THR A 178 21.64 1.25 -10.98
CA THR A 178 20.67 0.76 -10.00
C THR A 178 20.66 -0.75 -9.96
N THR A 179 20.99 -1.32 -8.81
CA THR A 179 20.81 -2.73 -8.51
C THR A 179 19.51 -2.91 -7.75
N ILE A 180 18.57 -3.69 -8.30
CA ILE A 180 17.33 -4.07 -7.61
C ILE A 180 17.39 -5.53 -7.17
N THR A 181 16.73 -5.85 -6.06
CA THR A 181 16.52 -7.24 -5.66
C THR A 181 15.07 -7.69 -5.88
N THR A 182 14.91 -8.97 -6.21
CA THR A 182 13.60 -9.60 -6.35
C THR A 182 13.73 -11.12 -6.32
N ARG A 183 12.65 -11.82 -6.01
CA ARG A 183 12.56 -13.29 -6.16
C ARG A 183 12.35 -13.71 -7.63
N PHE A 184 11.93 -12.77 -8.48
CA PHE A 184 11.56 -13.01 -9.89
C PHE A 184 12.35 -12.06 -10.83
N PRO A 185 13.66 -12.32 -11.07
CA PRO A 185 14.51 -11.43 -11.84
C PRO A 185 14.16 -11.35 -13.33
N LYS A 186 13.73 -12.42 -13.99
CA LYS A 186 13.32 -12.41 -15.40
C LYS A 186 11.99 -11.69 -15.59
N ASP A 187 11.02 -11.88 -14.69
CA ASP A 187 9.80 -11.05 -14.70
C ASP A 187 10.13 -9.56 -14.56
N ALA A 188 11.04 -9.19 -13.65
CA ALA A 188 11.51 -7.81 -13.54
C ALA A 188 12.13 -7.31 -14.85
N ALA A 189 13.02 -8.08 -15.48
CA ALA A 189 13.63 -7.70 -16.75
C ALA A 189 12.58 -7.40 -17.84
N ARG A 190 11.57 -8.26 -17.97
CA ARG A 190 10.44 -8.06 -18.90
C ARG A 190 9.67 -6.77 -18.59
N ARG A 191 9.36 -6.51 -17.33
CA ARG A 191 8.62 -5.31 -16.90
C ARG A 191 9.38 -4.02 -17.17
N PHE A 192 10.65 -3.95 -16.81
CA PHE A 192 11.46 -2.75 -17.02
C PHE A 192 11.68 -2.48 -18.52
N ALA A 193 11.87 -3.52 -19.34
CA ALA A 193 11.99 -3.35 -20.79
C ALA A 193 10.68 -2.92 -21.48
N ALA A 194 9.53 -3.24 -20.89
CA ALA A 194 8.22 -2.81 -21.40
C ALA A 194 7.91 -1.32 -21.12
N ILE A 195 8.73 -0.63 -20.32
CA ILE A 195 8.58 0.80 -20.09
C ILE A 195 9.06 1.58 -21.33
N GLU A 196 8.27 2.56 -21.76
CA GLU A 196 8.48 3.33 -23.00
C GLU A 196 9.88 3.94 -23.12
N ASP A 197 10.42 4.52 -22.05
CA ASP A 197 11.74 5.15 -22.02
C ASP A 197 12.88 4.21 -21.60
N SER A 198 12.63 2.90 -21.54
CA SER A 198 13.60 1.91 -21.03
C SER A 198 14.93 1.90 -21.76
N ASN A 199 14.92 2.10 -23.09
CA ASN A 199 16.13 2.17 -23.91
C ASN A 199 17.15 3.22 -23.43
N GLN A 200 16.72 4.24 -22.67
CA GLN A 200 17.58 5.30 -22.15
C GLN A 200 18.39 4.88 -20.91
N TRP A 201 17.92 3.88 -20.14
CA TRP A 201 18.49 3.57 -18.83
C TRP A 201 18.58 2.08 -18.50
N LEU A 202 18.01 1.18 -19.32
CA LEU A 202 17.95 -0.27 -19.04
C LEU A 202 19.35 -0.89 -18.88
N HIS A 203 20.34 -0.39 -19.62
CA HIS A 203 21.74 -0.79 -19.51
C HIS A 203 22.40 -0.47 -18.15
N ARG A 204 21.79 0.42 -17.34
CA ARG A 204 22.23 0.75 -15.97
C ARG A 204 21.47 -0.03 -14.90
N LEU A 205 20.49 -0.84 -15.30
CA LEU A 205 19.71 -1.68 -14.40
C LEU A 205 20.41 -3.03 -14.24
N ARG A 206 20.61 -3.40 -12.97
CA ARG A 206 20.97 -4.74 -12.57
C ARG A 206 19.88 -5.34 -11.70
N ILE A 207 19.57 -6.61 -11.92
CA ILE A 207 18.51 -7.32 -11.22
C ILE A 207 19.11 -8.56 -10.55
N VAL A 208 18.95 -8.66 -9.24
CA VAL A 208 19.44 -9.79 -8.45
C VAL A 208 18.27 -10.67 -8.01
N GLY A 209 18.33 -11.95 -8.40
CA GLY A 209 17.48 -13.02 -7.87
C GLY A 209 17.88 -13.36 -6.44
N ILE A 210 17.02 -13.08 -5.47
CA ILE A 210 17.28 -13.35 -4.04
C ILE A 210 15.99 -13.47 -3.23
N ASP A 211 16.00 -14.34 -2.23
CA ASP A 211 15.04 -14.37 -1.15
C ASP A 211 15.63 -13.70 0.11
N LEU A 212 15.10 -12.54 0.49
CA LEU A 212 15.58 -11.79 1.67
C LEU A 212 15.24 -12.47 3.00
N ARG A 213 14.43 -13.53 2.96
CA ARG A 213 14.22 -14.39 4.14
C ARG A 213 15.46 -15.23 4.44
N ASP A 214 16.36 -15.44 3.48
CA ASP A 214 17.60 -16.18 3.64
C ASP A 214 18.79 -15.25 3.97
N PRO A 215 19.28 -15.23 5.23
CA PRO A 215 20.40 -14.39 5.61
C PRO A 215 21.69 -14.68 4.85
N ALA A 216 21.93 -15.92 4.42
CA ALA A 216 23.14 -16.28 3.69
C ALA A 216 23.18 -15.62 2.31
N GLN A 217 22.03 -15.58 1.62
CA GLN A 217 21.92 -14.86 0.36
C GLN A 217 22.07 -13.35 0.55
N VAL A 218 21.52 -12.79 1.64
CA VAL A 218 21.66 -11.36 1.94
C VAL A 218 23.13 -10.99 2.17
N ILE A 219 23.88 -11.82 2.90
CA ILE A 219 25.32 -11.64 3.11
C ILE A 219 26.07 -11.74 1.77
N SER A 220 25.79 -12.76 0.98
CA SER A 220 26.44 -12.95 -0.33
C SER A 220 26.18 -11.78 -1.29
N LEU A 221 24.95 -11.26 -1.31
CA LEU A 221 24.60 -10.04 -2.05
C LEU A 221 25.43 -8.85 -1.59
N ALA A 222 25.50 -8.61 -0.27
CA ALA A 222 26.26 -7.49 0.28
C ALA A 222 27.75 -7.58 -0.09
N ASP A 223 28.34 -8.76 0.06
CA ASP A 223 29.75 -9.01 -0.27
C ASP A 223 30.01 -8.80 -1.77
N ARG A 224 29.09 -9.23 -2.64
CA ARG A 224 29.20 -9.02 -4.10
C ARG A 224 29.06 -7.55 -4.50
N VAL A 225 28.12 -6.82 -3.89
CA VAL A 225 27.97 -5.37 -4.14
C VAL A 225 29.21 -4.60 -3.67
N ALA A 226 29.78 -5.00 -2.52
CA ALA A 226 31.00 -4.41 -1.98
C ALA A 226 32.23 -4.66 -2.87
N ALA A 227 32.34 -5.87 -3.45
CA ALA A 227 33.47 -6.24 -4.32
C ALA A 227 33.58 -5.38 -5.59
N GLU A 228 32.48 -4.78 -6.04
CA GLU A 228 32.46 -3.89 -7.20
C GLU A 228 32.86 -2.43 -6.90
N GLY A 229 33.15 -2.10 -5.64
CA GLY A 229 33.57 -0.78 -5.23
C GLY A 229 32.47 0.01 -4.49
N PRO A 230 32.62 1.34 -4.38
CA PRO A 230 31.78 2.18 -3.50
C PRO A 230 30.29 2.19 -3.84
N LEU A 231 29.46 2.30 -2.82
CA LEU A 231 28.00 2.43 -2.92
C LEU A 231 27.58 3.80 -2.42
N ASP A 232 26.56 4.41 -3.02
CA ASP A 232 26.09 5.74 -2.64
C ASP A 232 24.74 5.70 -1.92
N ILE A 233 23.87 4.79 -2.36
CA ILE A 233 22.47 4.74 -1.94
C ILE A 233 22.10 3.29 -1.60
N LEU A 234 21.57 3.08 -0.40
CA LEU A 234 20.90 1.85 0.01
C LEU A 234 19.44 2.17 0.36
N ILE A 235 18.49 1.52 -0.30
CA ILE A 235 17.06 1.63 0.01
C ILE A 235 16.55 0.26 0.42
N ASN A 236 16.27 0.11 1.72
CA ASN A 236 15.62 -1.05 2.28
C ASN A 236 14.10 -0.90 2.11
N ASN A 237 13.60 -1.26 0.92
CA ASN A 237 12.19 -1.13 0.54
C ASN A 237 11.41 -2.45 0.67
N ALA A 238 12.04 -3.59 0.40
CA ALA A 238 11.37 -4.88 0.50
C ALA A 238 10.82 -5.09 1.92
N ALA A 239 9.53 -5.43 1.99
CA ALA A 239 8.87 -5.76 3.24
C ALA A 239 7.76 -6.78 3.00
N GLN A 240 7.60 -7.71 3.94
CA GLN A 240 6.45 -8.60 4.07
C GLN A 240 5.53 -8.05 5.15
N THR A 241 4.29 -7.74 4.77
CA THR A 241 3.25 -7.25 5.69
C THR A 241 2.27 -8.35 6.06
N VAL A 242 1.89 -9.15 5.06
CA VAL A 242 1.08 -10.36 5.17
C VAL A 242 1.71 -11.44 4.30
N ARG A 243 1.59 -12.70 4.70
CA ARG A 243 1.89 -13.84 3.84
C ARG A 243 0.72 -14.08 2.90
N ARG A 244 1.05 -14.26 1.62
CA ARG A 244 0.10 -14.71 0.59
C ARG A 244 0.13 -16.22 0.48
N THR A 245 -0.99 -16.81 0.08
CA THR A 245 -1.06 -18.24 -0.24
C THR A 245 -0.07 -18.61 -1.36
N SER A 246 0.42 -19.85 -1.36
CA SER A 246 1.40 -20.32 -2.34
C SER A 246 0.90 -20.18 -3.79
N ASN A 247 -0.41 -20.37 -4.00
CA ASN A 247 -1.06 -20.24 -5.31
C ASN A 247 -0.91 -18.83 -5.90
N SER A 248 -0.89 -17.77 -5.07
CA SER A 248 -0.74 -16.39 -5.56
C SER A 248 0.53 -16.17 -6.38
N TYR A 249 1.60 -16.96 -6.13
CA TYR A 249 2.90 -16.83 -6.81
C TYR A 249 3.09 -17.80 -7.98
N GLN A 250 2.20 -18.77 -8.15
CA GLN A 250 2.48 -19.96 -8.95
C GLN A 250 2.79 -19.62 -10.42
N HIS A 251 1.98 -18.77 -11.03
CA HIS A 251 2.20 -18.32 -12.40
C HIS A 251 3.50 -17.50 -12.58
N LEU A 252 3.95 -16.75 -11.56
CA LEU A 252 5.25 -16.09 -11.59
C LEU A 252 6.38 -17.12 -11.56
N ILE A 253 6.25 -18.17 -10.74
CA ILE A 253 7.24 -19.25 -10.67
C ILE A 253 7.39 -19.91 -12.04
N GLU A 254 6.29 -20.24 -12.69
CA GLU A 254 6.29 -20.79 -14.06
C GLU A 254 6.87 -19.81 -15.08
N SER A 255 6.46 -18.54 -15.01
CA SER A 255 6.95 -17.48 -15.89
C SER A 255 8.47 -17.26 -15.76
N GLU A 256 9.02 -17.50 -14.58
CA GLU A 256 10.42 -17.33 -14.26
C GLU A 256 11.29 -18.49 -14.79
N GLN A 257 10.68 -19.67 -15.03
CA GLN A 257 11.36 -20.79 -15.69
C GLN A 257 11.57 -20.53 -17.19
N GLN A 258 10.69 -19.76 -17.82
CA GLN A 258 10.80 -19.44 -19.25
C GLN A 258 12.03 -18.55 -19.53
N PRO A 259 12.75 -18.75 -20.64
CA PRO A 259 13.92 -17.94 -21.00
C PRO A 259 13.56 -16.48 -21.25
N LEU A 260 14.55 -15.61 -21.17
CA LEU A 260 14.42 -14.23 -21.66
C LEU A 260 14.63 -14.21 -23.16
N ALA A 261 13.93 -13.29 -23.82
CA ALA A 261 14.17 -12.99 -25.22
C ALA A 261 15.58 -12.40 -25.42
N THR A 262 16.19 -12.66 -26.58
CA THR A 262 17.61 -12.36 -26.82
C THR A 262 17.94 -10.87 -26.66
N GLU A 263 17.01 -10.00 -27.04
CA GLU A 263 17.09 -8.54 -26.90
C GLU A 263 17.14 -8.06 -25.44
N LEU A 264 16.67 -8.88 -24.49
CA LEU A 264 16.71 -8.57 -23.06
C LEU A 264 17.98 -9.08 -22.37
N LEU A 265 18.89 -9.71 -23.10
CA LEU A 265 20.18 -10.10 -22.57
C LEU A 265 21.09 -8.87 -22.44
N ALA A 266 21.92 -8.84 -21.40
CA ALA A 266 22.87 -7.75 -21.16
C ALA A 266 23.79 -7.48 -22.36
N SER A 267 24.15 -8.52 -23.12
CA SER A 267 24.94 -8.41 -24.36
C SER A 267 24.26 -7.62 -25.48
N HIS A 268 22.94 -7.39 -25.40
CA HIS A 268 22.13 -6.67 -26.37
C HIS A 268 21.53 -5.37 -25.77
N GLY A 269 22.08 -4.89 -24.66
CA GLY A 269 21.61 -3.65 -24.00
C GLY A 269 20.47 -3.85 -22.98
N GLY A 270 20.10 -5.11 -22.69
CA GLY A 270 19.21 -5.46 -21.60
C GLY A 270 19.85 -5.30 -20.21
N PRO A 271 19.09 -5.55 -19.13
CA PRO A 271 19.61 -5.45 -17.78
C PRO A 271 20.59 -6.59 -17.45
N GLU A 272 21.53 -6.33 -16.55
CA GLU A 272 22.40 -7.38 -16.02
C GLU A 272 21.66 -8.22 -14.98
N LEU A 273 21.75 -9.55 -15.07
CA LEU A 273 21.10 -10.46 -14.12
C LEU A 273 22.12 -11.21 -13.26
N TRP A 274 21.89 -11.20 -11.95
CA TRP A 274 22.69 -11.92 -10.98
C TRP A 274 21.88 -12.99 -10.24
N GLY A 275 22.49 -14.17 -10.10
CA GLY A 275 21.87 -15.32 -9.47
C GLY A 275 20.90 -16.04 -10.42
N GLU A 276 20.59 -17.29 -10.09
CA GLU A 276 19.45 -17.98 -10.69
C GLU A 276 18.17 -17.60 -9.95
N ALA A 277 17.01 -17.86 -10.56
CA ALA A 277 15.74 -17.68 -9.88
C ALA A 277 15.67 -18.60 -8.66
N ASN A 278 15.47 -18.03 -7.47
CA ASN A 278 15.35 -18.80 -6.24
C ASN A 278 13.87 -18.86 -5.82
N PRO A 279 13.14 -19.93 -6.18
CA PRO A 279 11.70 -19.98 -5.99
C PRO A 279 11.35 -19.92 -4.50
N PRO A 280 10.26 -19.22 -4.10
CA PRO A 280 9.91 -18.97 -2.70
C PRO A 280 9.69 -20.19 -1.80
N ALA A 281 9.74 -21.42 -2.34
CA ALA A 281 9.23 -22.65 -1.72
C ALA A 281 10.26 -23.47 -0.92
N GLU A 282 11.57 -23.35 -1.20
CA GLU A 282 12.58 -24.13 -0.47
C GLU A 282 12.92 -23.53 0.90
N HIS A 283 13.02 -22.21 0.98
CA HIS A 283 13.40 -21.53 2.22
C HIS A 283 12.36 -21.66 3.36
N PRO A 284 11.04 -21.52 3.14
CA PRO A 284 10.05 -21.74 4.19
C PRO A 284 10.07 -23.17 4.74
N LYS A 285 10.40 -24.17 3.92
CA LYS A 285 10.55 -25.57 4.36
C LYS A 285 11.79 -25.76 5.22
N ALA A 286 12.92 -25.17 4.81
CA ALA A 286 14.16 -25.19 5.60
C ALA A 286 13.97 -24.49 6.96
N LEU A 287 13.33 -23.33 6.96
CA LEU A 287 13.01 -22.58 8.18
C LEU A 287 12.05 -23.36 9.08
N ALA A 288 10.98 -23.92 8.50
CA ALA A 288 10.03 -24.74 9.25
C ALA A 288 10.73 -25.96 9.88
N SER A 289 11.59 -26.65 9.13
CA SER A 289 12.35 -27.79 9.65
C SER A 289 13.31 -27.39 10.77
N ALA A 290 14.00 -26.25 10.64
CA ALA A 290 14.93 -25.76 11.67
C ALA A 290 14.23 -25.48 13.01
N PHE A 291 12.97 -25.05 12.98
CA PHE A 291 12.18 -24.69 14.16
C PHE A 291 11.08 -25.70 14.54
N ARG A 292 11.04 -26.87 13.88
CA ARG A 292 10.02 -27.91 14.07
C ARG A 292 8.58 -27.40 13.87
N LEU A 293 8.38 -26.66 12.78
CA LEU A 293 7.10 -26.10 12.35
C LEU A 293 6.55 -26.82 11.12
N GLU A 294 6.88 -28.11 10.94
CA GLU A 294 6.49 -28.90 9.77
C GLU A 294 4.97 -29.04 9.61
N ASP A 295 4.23 -28.97 10.73
CA ASP A 295 2.77 -29.02 10.77
C ASP A 295 2.09 -27.66 10.49
N SER A 296 2.86 -26.61 10.12
CA SER A 296 2.26 -25.31 9.80
C SER A 296 1.32 -25.43 8.59
N ALA A 297 0.09 -24.95 8.76
CA ALA A 297 -0.92 -24.91 7.71
C ALA A 297 -0.48 -24.12 6.47
N LEU A 298 0.56 -23.29 6.60
CA LEU A 298 1.13 -22.47 5.51
C LEU A 298 2.00 -23.25 4.52
N LEU A 299 2.22 -24.56 4.74
CA LEU A 299 3.06 -25.44 3.90
C LEU A 299 2.26 -26.35 2.96
N ALA A 300 0.93 -26.34 3.00
CA ALA A 300 0.08 -27.23 2.19
C ALA A 300 0.16 -26.92 0.67
N PRO A 301 0.39 -27.92 -0.21
CA PRO A 301 0.36 -27.75 -1.66
C PRO A 301 -1.08 -27.84 -2.23
N GLU A 302 -1.37 -27.07 -3.28
CA GLU A 302 -2.67 -27.09 -3.98
C GLU A 302 -2.49 -27.15 -5.53
N PRO A 303 -3.45 -27.72 -6.31
CA PRO A 303 -3.27 -28.04 -7.75
C PRO A 303 -3.47 -26.86 -8.73
N LEU A 304 -3.17 -27.12 -10.01
CA LEU A 304 -2.59 -26.19 -10.98
C LEU A 304 -3.29 -26.12 -12.36
N GLY A 305 -3.03 -25.02 -13.10
CA GLY A 305 -3.24 -24.84 -14.55
C GLY A 305 -2.09 -24.01 -15.18
N SER A 306 -1.85 -24.09 -16.49
CA SER A 306 -0.65 -23.53 -17.19
C SER A 306 -0.86 -22.14 -17.82
N TYR A 307 0.18 -21.28 -17.86
CA TYR A 307 0.12 -19.90 -18.39
C TYR A 307 1.36 -19.45 -19.23
N ASP A 308 1.25 -18.33 -19.98
CA ASP A 308 2.30 -17.69 -20.82
C ASP A 308 3.02 -16.52 -20.11
N ALA A 309 4.35 -16.57 -20.00
CA ALA A 309 5.17 -15.64 -19.21
C ALA A 309 5.13 -14.17 -19.66
N GLN A 310 5.31 -13.92 -20.96
CA GLN A 310 5.40 -12.55 -21.49
C GLN A 310 4.06 -11.84 -21.29
N ARG A 311 2.97 -12.58 -21.53
CA ARG A 311 1.63 -12.07 -21.34
C ARG A 311 1.32 -11.73 -19.89
N LEU A 312 1.81 -12.51 -18.92
CA LEU A 312 1.62 -12.24 -17.49
C LEU A 312 2.33 -10.96 -17.03
N ALA A 313 3.59 -10.78 -17.45
CA ALA A 313 4.35 -9.57 -17.17
C ALA A 313 3.66 -8.33 -17.76
N GLU A 314 3.16 -8.41 -19.00
CA GLU A 314 2.38 -7.35 -19.63
C GLU A 314 1.06 -7.08 -18.89
N LEU A 315 0.34 -8.12 -18.46
CA LEU A 315 -0.95 -7.96 -17.77
C LEU A 315 -0.80 -7.28 -16.42
N ALA A 316 0.22 -7.63 -15.63
CA ALA A 316 0.50 -6.98 -14.35
C ALA A 316 0.97 -5.51 -14.48
N MET A 317 1.29 -5.11 -15.71
CA MET A 317 1.68 -3.77 -16.12
C MET A 317 0.56 -3.08 -16.92
N LYS A 318 -0.71 -3.49 -16.76
CA LYS A 318 -1.85 -2.85 -17.43
C LYS A 318 -2.90 -2.42 -16.42
N ALA A 319 -3.54 -1.29 -16.69
CA ALA A 319 -4.72 -0.86 -15.97
C ALA A 319 -5.89 -1.86 -16.13
N GLY A 320 -6.67 -2.02 -15.07
CA GLY A 320 -7.80 -2.94 -14.98
C GLY A 320 -7.43 -4.42 -14.84
N SER A 321 -6.15 -4.78 -14.63
CA SER A 321 -5.68 -6.17 -14.58
C SER A 321 -6.24 -6.97 -13.42
N ALA A 322 -6.65 -6.29 -12.34
CA ALA A 322 -7.31 -6.84 -11.17
C ALA A 322 -8.75 -6.34 -10.98
N SER A 323 -9.44 -5.98 -12.07
CA SER A 323 -10.85 -5.56 -12.01
C SER A 323 -11.76 -6.65 -11.43
N LEU A 324 -12.88 -6.24 -10.81
CA LEU A 324 -13.83 -7.17 -10.18
C LEU A 324 -14.36 -8.24 -11.17
N GLU A 325 -14.57 -7.84 -12.42
CA GLU A 325 -14.96 -8.74 -13.51
C GLU A 325 -13.90 -9.83 -13.74
N ARG A 326 -12.62 -9.46 -13.83
CA ARG A 326 -11.51 -10.41 -14.00
C ARG A 326 -11.28 -11.28 -12.77
N ILE A 327 -11.51 -10.75 -11.57
CA ILE A 327 -11.46 -11.51 -10.32
C ILE A 327 -12.50 -12.61 -10.36
N THR A 328 -13.74 -12.27 -10.72
CA THR A 328 -14.84 -13.23 -10.83
C THR A 328 -14.58 -14.26 -11.94
N ALA A 329 -13.93 -13.85 -13.03
CA ALA A 329 -13.50 -14.73 -14.11
C ALA A 329 -12.23 -15.55 -13.79
N GLY A 330 -11.58 -15.37 -12.63
CA GLY A 330 -10.35 -16.08 -12.26
C GLY A 330 -9.12 -15.72 -13.10
N THR A 331 -9.14 -14.58 -13.80
CA THR A 331 -8.06 -14.11 -14.70
C THR A 331 -7.36 -12.84 -14.19
N ALA A 332 -7.70 -12.41 -12.97
CA ALA A 332 -7.13 -11.23 -12.36
C ALA A 332 -5.68 -11.45 -11.92
N ILE A 333 -4.86 -10.43 -12.16
CA ILE A 333 -3.46 -10.36 -11.74
C ILE A 333 -3.23 -8.99 -11.12
N ASP A 334 -2.77 -8.96 -9.87
CA ASP A 334 -2.42 -7.71 -9.18
C ASP A 334 -1.15 -7.09 -9.78
N ALA A 335 -0.82 -5.88 -9.35
CA ALA A 335 0.35 -5.16 -9.84
C ALA A 335 1.69 -5.82 -9.51
N GLY A 336 1.72 -6.65 -8.47
CA GLY A 336 2.83 -7.53 -8.13
C GLY A 336 2.91 -8.75 -9.05
N GLY A 337 2.01 -8.92 -10.01
CA GLY A 337 1.88 -10.16 -10.74
C GLY A 337 1.41 -11.29 -9.83
N LEU A 338 0.50 -11.04 -8.89
CA LEU A 338 -0.03 -12.09 -8.01
C LEU A 338 -1.49 -12.38 -8.36
N VAL A 339 -1.88 -13.66 -8.30
CA VAL A 339 -3.31 -14.00 -8.36
C VAL A 339 -3.95 -13.54 -7.04
N PRO A 340 -5.08 -12.81 -7.08
CA PRO A 340 -5.77 -12.36 -5.88
C PRO A 340 -6.01 -13.50 -4.90
N ASP A 341 -5.58 -13.28 -3.67
CA ASP A 341 -5.72 -14.25 -2.58
C ASP A 341 -7.14 -14.14 -2.01
N VAL A 342 -8.03 -15.06 -2.37
CA VAL A 342 -9.46 -15.04 -2.02
C VAL A 342 -9.75 -15.54 -0.60
N VAL A 343 -8.74 -15.58 0.27
CA VAL A 343 -8.91 -15.94 1.68
C VAL A 343 -9.78 -14.91 2.42
N THR A 344 -10.66 -15.41 3.28
CA THR A 344 -11.57 -14.60 4.10
C THR A 344 -10.88 -13.98 5.32
N GLU A 345 -9.71 -14.51 5.70
CA GLU A 345 -8.89 -14.04 6.81
C GLU A 345 -7.40 -14.06 6.44
N ASN A 346 -6.63 -13.10 6.97
CA ASN A 346 -5.17 -13.07 6.86
C ASN A 346 -4.54 -12.39 8.08
N SER A 347 -3.21 -12.37 8.15
CA SER A 347 -2.47 -11.86 9.31
C SER A 347 -2.59 -10.35 9.54
N TRP A 348 -3.17 -9.60 8.60
CA TRP A 348 -3.47 -8.17 8.77
C TRP A 348 -4.43 -7.91 9.93
N THR A 349 -5.45 -8.77 10.10
CA THR A 349 -6.48 -8.64 11.13
C THR A 349 -6.22 -9.51 12.36
N GLN A 350 -5.27 -10.45 12.28
CA GLN A 350 -4.95 -11.36 13.38
C GLN A 350 -4.29 -10.63 14.55
N ILE A 351 -4.65 -11.05 15.77
CA ILE A 351 -4.08 -10.57 17.03
C ILE A 351 -2.99 -11.53 17.55
N LEU A 352 -2.31 -11.15 18.64
CA LEU A 352 -1.36 -12.02 19.32
C LEU A 352 -2.03 -13.36 19.71
N GLY A 353 -1.35 -14.47 19.41
CA GLY A 353 -1.89 -15.83 19.56
C GLY A 353 -2.50 -16.41 18.29
N ASN A 354 -2.84 -15.57 17.30
CA ASN A 354 -3.43 -16.01 16.03
C ASN A 354 -2.47 -15.93 14.84
N VAL A 355 -1.33 -15.24 14.99
CA VAL A 355 -0.29 -15.15 13.96
C VAL A 355 0.55 -16.41 13.97
N ASP A 356 0.67 -17.08 12.82
CA ASP A 356 1.50 -18.28 12.66
C ASP A 356 2.99 -17.95 12.91
N ALA A 357 3.68 -18.84 13.63
CA ALA A 357 5.08 -18.64 14.01
C ALA A 357 6.02 -18.55 12.79
N LEU A 358 5.74 -19.30 11.72
CA LEU A 358 6.52 -19.27 10.49
C LEU A 358 6.38 -17.92 9.80
N GLU A 359 5.16 -17.40 9.66
CA GLU A 359 4.94 -16.06 9.08
C GLU A 359 5.61 -14.97 9.93
N MET A 360 5.53 -15.06 11.27
CA MET A 360 6.23 -14.15 12.16
C MET A 360 7.74 -14.14 11.89
N LEU A 361 8.37 -15.32 11.77
CA LEU A 361 9.80 -15.44 11.47
C LEU A 361 10.16 -14.88 10.09
N GLU A 362 9.37 -15.17 9.06
CA GLU A 362 9.57 -14.62 7.72
C GLU A 362 9.55 -13.09 7.70
N VAL A 363 8.60 -12.50 8.44
CA VAL A 363 8.50 -11.04 8.58
C VAL A 363 9.72 -10.47 9.30
N GLN A 364 10.24 -11.12 10.35
CA GLN A 364 11.48 -10.67 11.01
C GLN A 364 12.68 -10.77 10.07
N LEU A 365 12.82 -11.88 9.34
CA LEU A 365 13.95 -12.09 8.43
C LEU A 365 13.96 -11.05 7.30
N CYS A 366 12.80 -10.83 6.67
CA CYS A 366 12.67 -9.90 5.56
C CYS A 366 12.74 -8.42 6.00
N ASN A 367 12.02 -8.04 7.07
CA ASN A 367 11.82 -6.63 7.41
C ASN A 367 12.84 -6.09 8.42
N VAL A 368 13.57 -6.97 9.14
CA VAL A 368 14.51 -6.56 10.19
C VAL A 368 15.90 -7.10 9.90
N THR A 369 16.04 -8.42 9.78
CA THR A 369 17.36 -9.07 9.63
C THR A 369 18.03 -8.66 8.32
N ALA A 370 17.32 -8.68 7.19
CA ALA A 370 17.90 -8.29 5.91
C ALA A 370 18.35 -6.82 5.87
N PRO A 371 17.52 -5.82 6.25
CA PRO A 371 17.97 -4.42 6.35
C PRO A 371 19.18 -4.23 7.28
N PHE A 372 19.20 -4.91 8.43
CA PHE A 372 20.32 -4.83 9.37
C PHE A 372 21.61 -5.38 8.76
N LEU A 373 21.56 -6.57 8.15
CA LEU A 373 22.72 -7.20 7.53
C LEU A 373 23.26 -6.37 6.36
N LEU A 374 22.38 -5.87 5.49
CA LEU A 374 22.75 -5.00 4.38
C LEU A 374 23.43 -3.71 4.88
N ALA A 375 22.81 -3.00 5.82
CA ALA A 375 23.37 -1.76 6.37
C ALA A 375 24.71 -2.00 7.05
N SER A 376 24.83 -3.08 7.84
CA SER A 376 26.06 -3.44 8.55
C SER A 376 27.20 -3.81 7.60
N ARG A 377 26.92 -4.71 6.65
CA ARG A 377 27.95 -5.22 5.70
C ARG A 377 28.36 -4.18 4.66
N LEU A 378 27.43 -3.33 4.20
CA LEU A 378 27.70 -2.31 3.19
C LEU A 378 28.20 -0.99 3.76
N ARG A 379 28.24 -0.82 5.09
CA ARG A 379 28.75 0.41 5.72
C ARG A 379 30.17 0.79 5.24
N PRO A 380 31.17 -0.11 5.19
CA PRO A 380 32.48 0.23 4.64
C PRO A 380 32.42 0.67 3.16
N THR A 381 31.55 0.04 2.38
CA THR A 381 31.34 0.35 0.96
C THR A 381 30.71 1.73 0.76
N LEU A 382 29.75 2.11 1.62
CA LEU A 382 29.17 3.45 1.66
C LEU A 382 30.21 4.49 2.12
N ALA A 383 31.02 4.15 3.12
CA ALA A 383 32.08 5.01 3.63
C ALA A 383 33.15 5.32 2.57
N ALA A 384 33.45 4.34 1.71
CA ALA A 384 34.41 4.48 0.61
C ALA A 384 33.93 5.40 -0.53
N SER A 385 32.64 5.76 -0.59
CA SER A 385 32.15 6.67 -1.61
C SER A 385 32.65 8.10 -1.37
N GLY A 386 33.16 8.70 -2.46
CA GLY A 386 33.55 10.11 -2.51
C GLY A 386 32.37 11.08 -2.63
N ALA A 387 31.12 10.60 -2.65
CA ALA A 387 29.95 11.45 -2.69
C ALA A 387 29.84 12.31 -1.41
N ARG A 388 29.37 13.57 -1.57
CA ARG A 388 29.13 14.52 -0.47
C ARG A 388 28.26 13.91 0.64
N ARG A 389 27.24 13.17 0.24
CA ARG A 389 26.34 12.40 1.10
C ARG A 389 26.11 11.04 0.51
N LYS A 390 25.90 10.09 1.41
CA LYS A 390 25.46 8.72 1.13
C LYS A 390 24.18 8.47 1.89
N TYR A 391 23.35 7.57 1.40
CA TYR A 391 21.97 7.45 1.86
C TYR A 391 21.65 6.03 2.26
N ILE A 392 21.05 5.87 3.44
CA ILE A 392 20.33 4.66 3.83
C ILE A 392 18.89 5.05 4.11
N VAL A 393 17.98 4.62 3.23
CA VAL A 393 16.55 4.87 3.39
C VAL A 393 15.85 3.56 3.78
N ASN A 394 15.28 3.56 4.98
CA ASN A 394 14.51 2.44 5.50
C ASN A 394 13.01 2.70 5.28
N VAL A 395 12.37 1.92 4.40
CA VAL A 395 10.93 2.05 4.16
C VAL A 395 10.16 1.46 5.34
N SER A 396 9.65 2.36 6.17
CA SER A 396 8.87 2.04 7.36
C SER A 396 7.40 2.41 7.15
N ALA A 397 6.63 2.47 8.22
CA ALA A 397 5.24 2.88 8.19
C ALA A 397 4.75 3.33 9.58
N MET A 398 3.56 3.93 9.64
CA MET A 398 2.88 4.29 10.89
C MET A 398 2.67 3.11 11.86
N GLU A 399 2.69 1.89 11.37
CA GLU A 399 2.70 0.61 12.11
C GLU A 399 3.91 0.52 13.06
N GLY A 400 5.05 1.12 12.70
CA GLY A 400 6.24 1.16 13.53
C GLY A 400 6.23 2.27 14.58
N GLN A 401 5.22 3.16 14.57
CA GLN A 401 5.18 4.30 15.48
C GLN A 401 4.78 3.88 16.91
N PHE A 402 5.57 4.28 17.91
CA PHE A 402 5.28 4.03 19.33
C PHE A 402 4.28 5.04 19.90
N SER A 403 4.45 6.32 19.57
CA SER A 403 3.71 7.44 20.17
C SER A 403 2.31 7.68 19.58
N ARG A 404 1.78 6.73 18.81
CA ARG A 404 0.49 6.88 18.11
C ARG A 404 -0.68 6.81 19.08
N ARG A 405 -1.58 7.83 19.05
CA ARG A 405 -2.77 7.90 19.92
C ARG A 405 -3.67 6.66 19.86
N TYR A 406 -3.82 6.06 18.68
CA TYR A 406 -4.59 4.84 18.48
C TYR A 406 -3.75 3.82 17.72
N LYS A 407 -3.64 2.62 18.26
CA LYS A 407 -3.01 1.45 17.64
C LYS A 407 -3.95 0.26 17.83
N GLY A 408 -4.32 -0.38 16.72
CA GLY A 408 -5.14 -1.60 16.76
C GLY A 408 -4.34 -2.80 17.25
N ALA A 409 -5.02 -3.89 17.59
CA ALA A 409 -4.38 -5.13 18.03
C ALA A 409 -3.91 -6.04 16.87
N GLY A 410 -4.28 -5.72 15.63
CA GLY A 410 -3.97 -6.52 14.44
C GLY A 410 -2.49 -6.48 14.04
N HIS A 411 -2.05 -7.49 13.27
CA HIS A 411 -0.71 -7.64 12.68
C HIS A 411 0.47 -7.27 13.60
N PRO A 412 0.52 -7.78 14.85
CA PRO A 412 1.53 -7.39 15.84
C PRO A 412 2.97 -7.65 15.36
N HIS A 413 3.20 -8.75 14.63
CA HIS A 413 4.50 -9.12 14.08
C HIS A 413 5.06 -8.07 13.09
N THR A 414 4.22 -7.52 12.20
CA THR A 414 4.61 -6.44 11.28
C THR A 414 4.81 -5.11 12.02
N ASN A 415 3.93 -4.78 12.99
CA ASN A 415 4.10 -3.60 13.85
C ASN A 415 5.46 -3.62 14.57
N MET A 416 5.82 -4.77 15.16
CA MET A 416 7.12 -4.98 15.80
C MET A 416 8.28 -4.81 14.83
N ALA A 417 8.19 -5.42 13.64
CA ALA A 417 9.26 -5.32 12.64
C ALA A 417 9.50 -3.87 12.17
N LYS A 418 8.44 -3.11 11.90
CA LYS A 418 8.54 -1.69 11.52
C LYS A 418 9.09 -0.83 12.66
N ALA A 419 8.72 -1.13 13.90
CA ALA A 419 9.28 -0.47 15.08
C ALA A 419 10.79 -0.76 15.26
N SER A 420 11.23 -2.01 15.02
CA SER A 420 12.65 -2.38 15.04
C SER A 420 13.45 -1.63 13.97
N LEU A 421 12.90 -1.48 12.76
CA LEU A 421 13.55 -0.74 11.68
C LEU A 421 13.64 0.77 11.97
N ASN A 422 12.60 1.34 12.60
CA ASN A 422 12.65 2.70 13.14
C ASN A 422 13.75 2.84 14.20
N MET A 423 13.87 1.86 15.09
CA MET A 423 14.89 1.88 16.15
C MET A 423 16.31 1.77 15.60
N LEU A 424 16.54 0.94 14.56
CA LEU A 424 17.82 0.89 13.84
C LEU A 424 18.21 2.28 13.33
N THR A 425 17.26 2.95 12.65
CA THR A 425 17.46 4.31 12.14
C THR A 425 17.79 5.28 13.26
N ARG A 426 16.98 5.30 14.31
CA ARG A 426 17.16 6.21 15.46
C ARG A 426 18.50 6.03 16.15
N THR A 427 18.97 4.79 16.26
CA THR A 427 20.17 4.44 17.03
C THR A 427 21.45 4.73 16.25
N SER A 428 21.48 4.43 14.94
CA SER A 428 22.72 4.45 14.17
C SER A 428 22.95 5.72 13.36
N ALA A 429 21.91 6.51 13.05
CA ALA A 429 22.03 7.59 12.08
C ALA A 429 22.99 8.71 12.48
N GLU A 430 22.98 9.14 13.74
CA GLU A 430 23.83 10.26 14.20
C GLU A 430 25.32 9.89 14.17
N GLU A 431 25.65 8.67 14.59
CA GLU A 431 27.01 8.15 14.55
C GLU A 431 27.52 8.07 13.10
N MET A 432 26.78 7.41 12.22
CA MET A 432 27.18 7.22 10.82
C MET A 432 27.25 8.53 10.01
N LEU A 433 26.46 9.54 10.36
CA LEU A 433 26.60 10.88 9.78
C LEU A 433 27.94 11.51 10.18
N ASN A 434 28.26 11.49 11.48
CA ASN A 434 29.43 12.16 12.02
C ASN A 434 30.74 11.50 11.61
N THR A 435 30.76 10.17 11.45
CA THR A 435 31.97 9.43 11.11
C THR A 435 32.15 9.21 9.62
N GLU A 436 31.07 8.96 8.86
CA GLU A 436 31.17 8.63 7.43
C GLU A 436 30.33 9.53 6.51
N GLY A 437 29.57 10.50 7.01
CA GLY A 437 28.71 11.33 6.17
C GLY A 437 27.53 10.58 5.55
N ILE A 438 27.03 9.53 6.22
CA ILE A 438 25.89 8.72 5.78
C ILE A 438 24.61 9.23 6.44
N LEU A 439 23.63 9.63 5.63
CA LEU A 439 22.30 10.01 6.07
C LEU A 439 21.41 8.77 6.14
N MET A 440 20.98 8.40 7.34
CA MET A 440 20.03 7.30 7.54
C MET A 440 18.67 7.83 8.01
N SER A 441 17.61 7.47 7.29
CA SER A 441 16.24 7.93 7.57
C SER A 441 15.25 6.76 7.49
N ALA A 442 14.17 6.83 8.25
CA ALA A 442 13.02 5.93 8.14
C ALA A 442 11.88 6.70 7.48
N VAL A 443 11.15 6.09 6.54
CA VAL A 443 10.15 6.81 5.73
C VAL A 443 8.82 6.06 5.71
N ASP A 444 7.74 6.76 6.04
CA ASP A 444 6.36 6.33 5.80
C ASP A 444 5.94 6.66 4.36
N THR A 445 5.44 5.67 3.63
CA THR A 445 4.94 5.82 2.26
C THR A 445 3.59 6.52 2.19
N GLY A 446 2.92 6.74 3.33
CA GLY A 446 1.52 7.09 3.37
C GLY A 446 0.61 5.91 2.98
N TRP A 447 -0.70 6.18 2.99
CA TRP A 447 -1.72 5.18 2.73
C TRP A 447 -2.00 5.08 1.24
N ILE A 448 -1.36 4.09 0.61
CA ILE A 448 -1.39 3.84 -0.84
C ILE A 448 -2.11 2.54 -1.21
N THR A 449 -2.17 1.57 -0.28
CA THR A 449 -2.79 0.27 -0.49
C THR A 449 -3.46 -0.19 0.82
N ASP A 450 -4.45 -1.08 0.72
CA ASP A 450 -5.01 -1.82 1.85
C ASP A 450 -4.57 -3.29 1.74
N GLU A 451 -4.23 -3.94 2.86
CA GLU A 451 -3.80 -5.35 2.91
C GLU A 451 -4.84 -6.29 3.54
N ARG A 452 -6.04 -5.77 3.82
CA ARG A 452 -7.17 -6.57 4.31
C ARG A 452 -7.53 -7.77 3.42
N PRO A 453 -8.23 -8.77 3.98
CA PRO A 453 -8.76 -9.89 3.20
C PRO A 453 -9.59 -9.44 2.00
N HIS A 454 -9.63 -10.28 0.97
CA HIS A 454 -10.19 -9.93 -0.34
C HIS A 454 -11.62 -9.39 -0.27
N ASP A 455 -12.52 -10.06 0.45
CA ASP A 455 -13.92 -9.64 0.58
C ASP A 455 -14.08 -8.25 1.20
N SER A 456 -13.20 -7.90 2.14
CA SER A 456 -13.20 -6.56 2.74
C SER A 456 -12.79 -5.50 1.73
N LYS A 457 -11.78 -5.80 0.90
CA LYS A 457 -11.34 -4.90 -0.19
C LYS A 457 -12.46 -4.69 -1.21
N VAL A 458 -13.09 -5.76 -1.67
CA VAL A 458 -14.19 -5.69 -2.64
C VAL A 458 -15.35 -4.85 -2.11
N ARG A 459 -15.74 -5.03 -0.83
CA ARG A 459 -16.78 -4.20 -0.20
C ARG A 459 -16.40 -2.72 -0.14
N MET A 460 -15.16 -2.40 0.25
CA MET A 460 -14.70 -1.02 0.33
C MET A 460 -14.67 -0.35 -1.05
N VAL A 461 -14.21 -1.06 -2.08
CA VAL A 461 -14.25 -0.56 -3.47
C VAL A 461 -15.69 -0.37 -3.94
N ALA A 462 -16.60 -1.30 -3.65
CA ALA A 462 -18.03 -1.15 -3.96
C ALA A 462 -18.69 0.05 -3.26
N GLU A 463 -18.16 0.48 -2.11
CA GLU A 463 -18.59 1.68 -1.40
C GLU A 463 -18.00 2.99 -2.00
N GLY A 464 -17.09 2.87 -2.96
CA GLY A 464 -16.40 3.97 -3.64
C GLY A 464 -15.18 4.48 -2.87
N TRP A 465 -14.56 3.63 -2.05
CA TRP A 465 -13.35 3.99 -1.31
C TRP A 465 -12.09 3.67 -2.12
N HIS A 466 -11.17 4.65 -2.16
CA HIS A 466 -9.83 4.53 -2.71
C HIS A 466 -8.80 5.02 -1.70
N ALA A 467 -7.57 4.52 -1.78
CA ALA A 467 -6.47 4.99 -0.97
C ALA A 467 -6.17 6.48 -1.28
N PRO A 468 -5.89 7.32 -0.27
CA PRO A 468 -5.66 8.76 -0.48
C PRO A 468 -4.49 9.12 -1.41
N LEU A 469 -3.52 8.22 -1.57
CA LEU A 469 -2.29 8.41 -2.34
C LEU A 469 -2.11 7.23 -3.31
N ASP A 470 -1.35 7.45 -4.39
CA ASP A 470 -0.98 6.40 -5.37
C ASP A 470 0.44 5.84 -5.12
N LEU A 471 0.86 4.86 -5.92
CA LEU A 471 2.20 4.29 -5.82
C LEU A 471 3.33 5.30 -6.11
N ILE A 472 3.06 6.29 -6.96
CA ILE A 472 4.04 7.32 -7.35
C ILE A 472 4.25 8.30 -6.20
N ASP A 473 3.19 8.66 -5.48
CA ASP A 473 3.20 9.44 -4.24
C ASP A 473 3.97 8.70 -3.12
N GLY A 474 3.77 7.38 -3.02
CA GLY A 474 4.51 6.52 -2.09
C GLY A 474 6.00 6.46 -2.42
N ALA A 475 6.35 6.29 -3.70
CA ALA A 475 7.74 6.28 -4.15
C ALA A 475 8.41 7.64 -3.97
N ALA A 476 7.69 8.74 -4.23
CA ALA A 476 8.19 10.09 -4.02
C ALA A 476 8.59 10.33 -2.55
N ARG A 477 7.80 9.83 -1.59
CA ARG A 477 8.13 9.93 -0.16
C ARG A 477 9.44 9.23 0.18
N VAL A 478 9.60 7.98 -0.26
CA VAL A 478 10.83 7.20 -0.04
C VAL A 478 12.03 7.85 -0.71
N TYR A 479 11.84 8.45 -1.88
CA TYR A 479 12.91 9.09 -2.64
C TYR A 479 13.30 10.47 -2.10
N GLN A 480 12.39 11.16 -1.42
CA GLN A 480 12.58 12.55 -1.00
C GLN A 480 13.85 12.82 -0.17
N PRO A 481 14.26 11.99 0.81
CA PRO A 481 15.47 12.25 1.59
C PRO A 481 16.74 12.32 0.73
N ILE A 482 16.75 11.58 -0.39
CA ILE A 482 17.85 11.63 -1.36
C ILE A 482 17.82 12.97 -2.09
N VAL A 483 16.66 13.37 -2.62
CA VAL A 483 16.47 14.67 -3.30
C VAL A 483 16.83 15.84 -2.40
N ASP A 484 16.36 15.82 -1.16
CA ASP A 484 16.64 16.86 -0.16
C ASP A 484 18.14 16.90 0.15
N GLY A 485 18.78 15.75 0.35
CA GLY A 485 20.22 15.67 0.54
C GLY A 485 20.99 16.20 -0.66
N GLU A 486 20.64 15.85 -1.90
CA GLU A 486 21.35 16.41 -3.08
C GLU A 486 21.14 17.94 -3.20
N ARG A 487 20.07 18.49 -2.63
CA ARG A 487 19.82 19.94 -2.51
C ARG A 487 20.47 20.60 -1.29
N GLY A 488 21.20 19.85 -0.48
CA GLY A 488 21.89 20.36 0.72
C GLY A 488 21.06 20.35 2.01
N ILE A 489 19.90 19.69 2.01
CA ILE A 489 19.04 19.50 3.19
C ILE A 489 19.30 18.10 3.75
N ASP A 490 20.05 18.04 4.84
CA ASP A 490 20.46 16.77 5.45
C ASP A 490 19.40 16.28 6.45
N LEU A 491 18.49 15.41 6.01
CA LEU A 491 17.54 14.70 6.87
C LEU A 491 18.12 13.36 7.33
N TYR A 492 18.30 13.17 8.63
CA TYR A 492 18.84 11.93 9.22
C TYR A 492 18.24 11.68 10.60
N GLY A 493 18.33 10.45 11.10
CA GLY A 493 17.92 10.10 12.46
C GLY A 493 16.47 10.46 12.78
N CYS A 494 15.60 10.39 11.77
CA CYS A 494 14.19 10.75 11.87
C CYS A 494 13.30 9.71 11.18
N PHE A 495 12.06 9.64 11.64
CA PHE A 495 10.95 9.00 10.94
C PHE A 495 10.21 10.08 10.16
N LEU A 496 10.25 10.00 8.84
CA LEU A 496 9.62 10.96 7.94
C LEU A 496 8.21 10.49 7.60
N LYS A 497 7.25 11.36 7.86
CA LYS A 497 5.85 11.16 7.48
C LYS A 497 5.36 12.41 6.77
N ASP A 498 4.73 12.23 5.61
CA ASP A 498 4.27 13.35 4.78
C ASP A 498 5.40 14.36 4.46
N TYR A 499 6.61 13.85 4.21
CA TYR A 499 7.85 14.61 3.92
C TYR A 499 8.46 15.39 5.09
N GLU A 500 7.92 15.25 6.31
CA GLU A 500 8.42 15.96 7.49
C GLU A 500 8.83 14.99 8.62
N PRO A 501 9.79 15.36 9.48
CA PRO A 501 10.09 14.60 10.69
C PRO A 501 8.85 14.46 11.58
N SER A 502 8.55 13.22 11.96
CA SER A 502 7.40 12.81 12.76
C SER A 502 7.86 12.07 14.01
N PRO A 503 7.06 12.05 15.09
CA PRO A 503 7.36 11.25 16.27
C PRO A 503 7.61 9.77 15.94
N TRP A 504 8.53 9.16 16.69
CA TRP A 504 8.86 7.73 16.63
C TRP A 504 7.74 6.81 17.11
#